data_AF-Q9B7H6-F1
#
_entry.id   AF-Q9B7H6-F1
#
_cell.length_a   1.000
_cell.length_b   1.000
_cell.length_c   1.000
_cell.angle_alpha   90.00
_cell.angle_beta   90.00
_cell.angle_gamma   90.00
#
_symmetry.space_group_name_H-M   'P 1'
#
loop_
_entity.id
_entity.type
_entity.pdbx_description
1 polymer ?
#
loop_
_entity_poly.entity_id
_entity_poly.type
_entity_poly.pdbx_seq_one_letter_code
_entity_poly.pdbx_strand_id
1 'polypeptide(L)'
;LSSATTTTSLSHMWNKFPLITVLILTTMLSLGGLPPLTGFLPKWAIIQELTKNGNIFMPTLMTLLALLNLYFYMRITYTTSLTMFPTTNNMKMKWQFKPPKKMTCLP
;
A
#
# COMPACT_ATOMS: atom_id res chain seq x y z
N LEU A 1 -2.34 5.29 21.34
CA LEU A 1 -2.33 4.91 19.91
C LEU A 1 -3.70 5.27 19.36
N SER A 2 -3.86 6.32 18.54
CA SER A 2 -5.09 6.45 17.77
C SER A 2 -4.96 5.47 16.61
N SER A 3 -5.58 4.29 16.72
CA SER A 3 -5.70 3.35 15.61
C SER A 3 -6.36 4.08 14.44
N ALA A 4 -5.60 4.28 13.35
CA ALA A 4 -6.14 4.83 12.12
C ALA A 4 -6.86 3.70 11.37
N THR A 5 -8.14 3.49 11.69
CA THR A 5 -8.97 2.44 11.08
C THR A 5 -9.67 2.89 9.80
N THR A 6 -9.65 4.19 9.51
CA THR A 6 -10.31 4.80 8.34
C THR A 6 -9.30 5.39 7.36
N THR A 7 -9.65 5.47 6.08
CA THR A 7 -8.80 6.11 5.05
C THR A 7 -8.52 7.58 5.37
N THR A 8 -9.48 8.28 5.97
CA THR A 8 -9.35 9.69 6.41
C THR A 8 -8.40 9.86 7.60
N SER A 9 -8.40 8.92 8.55
CA SER A 9 -7.42 8.96 9.64
C SER A 9 -6.01 8.58 9.16
N LEU A 10 -5.92 7.73 8.14
CA LEU A 10 -4.66 7.39 7.48
C LEU A 10 -4.09 8.57 6.68
N SER A 11 -4.94 9.37 6.01
CA SER A 11 -4.46 10.54 5.27
C SER A 11 -3.84 11.61 6.15
N HIS A 12 -4.15 11.69 7.44
CA HIS A 12 -3.47 12.61 8.36
C HIS A 12 -2.03 12.18 8.73
N MET A 13 -1.59 10.98 8.35
CA MET A 13 -0.28 10.45 8.72
C MET A 13 0.89 11.14 8.01
N TRP A 14 0.68 11.73 6.82
CA TRP A 14 1.73 12.45 6.08
C TRP A 14 2.36 13.57 6.92
N ASN A 15 1.53 14.24 7.71
CA ASN A 15 1.93 15.38 8.52
C ASN A 15 2.62 14.98 9.83
N LYS A 16 2.44 13.73 10.31
CA LYS A 16 3.01 13.27 11.57
C LYS A 16 4.32 12.50 11.36
N PHE A 17 4.36 11.62 10.35
CA PHE A 17 5.50 10.76 10.06
C PHE A 17 5.61 10.51 8.54
N PRO A 18 6.33 11.37 7.79
CA PRO A 18 6.40 11.25 6.33
C PRO A 18 7.09 9.95 5.87
N LEU A 19 8.03 9.40 6.66
CA LEU A 19 8.66 8.11 6.35
C LEU A 19 7.65 6.96 6.36
N ILE A 20 6.69 6.97 7.29
CA ILE A 20 5.66 5.92 7.37
C ILE A 20 4.75 5.97 6.15
N THR A 21 4.45 7.16 5.60
CA THR A 21 3.64 7.27 4.39
C THR A 21 4.33 6.69 3.15
N VAL A 22 5.66 6.79 3.05
CA VAL A 22 6.42 6.15 1.96
C VAL A 22 6.37 4.62 2.09
N LEU A 23 6.53 4.08 3.31
CA LEU A 23 6.41 2.64 3.57
C LEU A 23 5.00 2.11 3.25
N ILE A 24 3.95 2.86 3.58
CA ILE A 24 2.57 2.50 3.20
C ILE A 24 2.41 2.48 1.67
N LEU A 25 3.01 3.45 0.96
CA LEU A 25 2.97 3.47 -0.50
C LEU A 25 3.67 2.25 -1.10
N THR A 26 4.90 1.93 -0.68
CA THR A 26 5.65 0.80 -1.24
C THR A 26 4.99 -0.55 -0.95
N THR A 27 4.44 -0.73 0.25
CA THR A 27 3.73 -1.96 0.63
C THR A 27 2.42 -2.15 -0.13
N MET A 28 1.61 -1.10 -0.29
CA MET A 28 0.37 -1.16 -1.06
C MET A 28 0.61 -1.43 -2.55
N LEU A 29 1.62 -0.80 -3.15
CA LEU A 29 2.02 -1.09 -4.53
C LEU A 29 2.59 -2.51 -4.67
N SER A 30 3.30 -3.01 -3.65
CA SER A 30 3.82 -4.39 -3.69
C SER A 30 2.70 -5.42 -3.70
N LEU A 31 1.64 -5.24 -2.89
CA LEU A 31 0.44 -6.07 -2.94
C LEU A 31 -0.26 -6.04 -4.31
N GLY A 32 -0.18 -4.91 -5.01
CA GLY A 32 -0.63 -4.77 -6.40
C GLY A 32 0.15 -5.65 -7.39
N GLY A 33 1.40 -5.97 -7.09
CA GLY A 33 2.27 -6.79 -7.94
C GLY A 33 2.79 -6.02 -9.15
N LEU A 34 3.27 -4.79 -8.95
CA LEU A 34 3.98 -4.06 -10.00
C LEU A 34 5.36 -4.70 -10.28
N PRO A 35 5.83 -4.70 -11.54
CA PRO A 35 7.05 -5.39 -11.97
C PRO A 35 8.35 -5.07 -11.20
N PRO A 36 8.58 -3.87 -10.61
CA PRO A 36 9.75 -3.64 -9.75
C PRO A 36 9.60 -4.16 -8.31
N LEU A 37 8.42 -4.60 -7.88
CA LEU A 37 8.12 -4.93 -6.48
C LEU A 37 7.94 -6.43 -6.25
N THR A 38 8.21 -6.85 -5.02
CA THR A 38 8.28 -8.26 -4.60
C THR A 38 6.98 -9.03 -4.80
N GLY A 39 5.82 -8.38 -4.76
CA GLY A 39 4.54 -9.06 -4.99
C GLY A 39 4.26 -9.45 -6.45
N PHE A 40 5.12 -9.07 -7.40
CA PHE A 40 5.01 -9.54 -8.79
C PHE A 40 5.60 -10.94 -8.99
N LEU A 41 6.70 -11.26 -8.31
CA LEU A 41 7.40 -12.54 -8.41
C LEU A 41 6.49 -13.78 -8.34
N PRO A 42 5.62 -13.94 -7.32
CA PRO A 42 4.76 -15.11 -7.21
C PRO A 42 3.69 -15.15 -8.32
N LYS A 43 3.14 -14.00 -8.72
CA LYS A 43 2.14 -13.93 -9.81
C LYS A 43 2.78 -14.33 -11.14
N TRP A 44 3.98 -13.84 -11.40
CA TRP A 44 4.71 -14.15 -12.62
C TRP A 44 5.11 -15.63 -12.68
N ALA A 45 5.57 -16.20 -11.57
CA ALA A 45 5.87 -17.63 -11.48
C ALA A 45 4.63 -18.50 -11.79
N ILE A 46 3.45 -18.12 -11.29
CA ILE A 46 2.18 -18.82 -11.59
C ILE A 46 1.86 -18.74 -13.08
N ILE A 47 2.01 -17.57 -13.72
CA ILE A 47 1.77 -17.41 -15.16
C ILE A 47 2.74 -18.29 -15.96
N GLN A 48 4.00 -18.37 -15.55
CA GLN A 48 5.01 -19.18 -16.24
C GLN A 48 4.69 -20.68 -16.16
N GLU A 49 4.26 -21.19 -15.01
CA GLU A 49 3.90 -22.61 -14.88
C GLU A 49 2.60 -22.96 -15.62
N LEU A 50 1.60 -22.07 -15.61
CA LEU A 50 0.34 -22.31 -16.32
C LEU A 50 0.48 -22.26 -17.84
N THR A 51 1.37 -21.40 -18.35
CA THR A 51 1.68 -21.34 -19.79
C THR A 51 2.45 -22.56 -20.27
N LYS A 52 3.35 -23.12 -19.45
CA LYS A 52 3.99 -24.43 -19.73
C LYS A 52 2.97 -25.57 -19.82
N ASN A 53 1.92 -25.52 -19.01
CA ASN A 53 0.83 -26.49 -19.03
C ASN A 53 -0.20 -26.26 -20.16
N GLY A 54 0.07 -25.31 -21.08
CA GLY A 54 -0.78 -25.05 -22.25
C GLY A 54 -2.09 -24.30 -21.97
N ASN A 55 -2.34 -23.87 -20.73
CA ASN A 55 -3.56 -23.14 -20.37
C ASN A 55 -3.30 -21.63 -20.31
N ILE A 56 -3.66 -20.92 -21.39
CA ILE A 56 -3.50 -19.46 -21.50
C ILE A 56 -4.72 -18.70 -20.95
N PHE A 57 -5.91 -19.31 -20.95
CA PHE A 57 -7.15 -18.64 -20.55
C PHE A 57 -7.26 -18.39 -19.04
N MET A 58 -6.76 -19.32 -18.22
CA MET A 58 -6.83 -19.18 -16.76
C MET A 58 -5.93 -18.06 -16.21
N PRO A 59 -4.65 -17.93 -16.61
CA PRO A 59 -3.79 -16.82 -16.21
C PRO A 59 -4.34 -15.44 -16.59
N THR A 60 -4.95 -15.29 -17.76
CA THR A 60 -5.48 -13.99 -18.23
C THR A 60 -6.69 -13.54 -17.42
N LEU A 61 -7.58 -14.46 -17.05
CA LEU A 61 -8.68 -14.15 -16.15
C LEU A 61 -8.17 -13.74 -14.75
N MET A 62 -7.16 -14.44 -14.23
CA MET A 62 -6.52 -14.13 -12.95
C MET A 62 -5.83 -12.75 -12.95
N THR A 63 -5.12 -12.39 -14.03
CA THR A 63 -4.49 -11.07 -14.13
C THR A 63 -5.53 -9.95 -14.22
N LEU A 64 -6.62 -10.14 -14.97
CA LEU A 64 -7.74 -9.18 -15.03
C LEU A 64 -8.37 -8.94 -13.65
N LEU A 65 -8.60 -9.99 -12.86
CA LEU A 65 -9.08 -9.86 -11.48
C LEU A 65 -8.08 -9.14 -10.58
N ALA A 66 -6.78 -9.36 -10.79
CA ALA A 66 -5.74 -8.66 -10.05
C ALA A 66 -5.68 -7.15 -10.36
N LEU A 67 -6.00 -6.73 -11.59
CA LEU A 67 -6.10 -5.31 -11.96
C LEU A 67 -7.20 -4.58 -11.18
N LEU A 68 -8.32 -5.25 -10.88
CA LEU A 68 -9.40 -4.66 -10.08
C LEU A 68 -8.94 -4.36 -8.64
N ASN A 69 -8.22 -5.30 -8.01
CA ASN A 69 -7.62 -5.09 -6.70
C ASN A 69 -6.58 -3.96 -6.71
N LEU A 70 -5.79 -3.85 -7.79
CA LEU A 70 -4.82 -2.79 -7.95
C LEU A 70 -5.48 -1.40 -8.00
N TYR A 71 -6.62 -1.24 -8.67
CA TYR A 71 -7.35 0.02 -8.68
C TYR A 71 -7.77 0.47 -7.26
N PHE A 72 -8.23 -0.46 -6.43
CA PHE A 72 -8.58 -0.16 -5.04
C PHE A 72 -7.36 0.32 -4.23
N TYR A 73 -6.19 -0.32 -4.39
CA TYR A 73 -4.97 0.11 -3.72
C TYR A 73 -4.48 1.48 -4.21
N MET A 74 -4.60 1.78 -5.50
CA MET A 74 -4.25 3.09 -6.06
C MET A 74 -5.08 4.22 -5.45
N ARG A 75 -6.37 3.99 -5.18
CA ARG A 75 -7.22 4.98 -4.51
C ARG A 75 -6.74 5.28 -3.08
N ILE A 76 -6.28 4.25 -2.36
CA ILE A 76 -5.78 4.42 -0.99
C ILE A 76 -4.44 5.15 -1.00
N THR A 77 -3.51 4.78 -1.87
CA THR A 77 -2.20 5.44 -1.95
C THR A 77 -2.32 6.90 -2.39
N TYR A 78 -3.25 7.18 -3.31
CA TYR A 78 -3.56 8.54 -3.74
C TYR A 78 -4.00 9.44 -2.59
N THR A 79 -4.91 8.96 -1.75
CA THR A 79 -5.46 9.76 -0.63
C THR A 79 -4.51 9.91 0.55
N THR A 80 -3.45 9.11 0.63
CA THR A 80 -2.58 9.02 1.82
C THR A 80 -1.17 9.58 1.61
N SER A 81 -0.60 9.41 0.42
CA SER A 81 0.82 9.71 0.17
C SER A 81 1.02 10.67 -1.01
N LEU A 82 0.27 10.48 -2.11
CA LEU A 82 0.41 11.34 -3.29
C LEU A 82 -0.25 12.70 -3.11
N THR A 83 -1.34 12.79 -2.33
CA THR A 83 -2.05 14.05 -2.07
C THR A 83 -2.01 14.41 -0.59
N MET A 84 -1.79 15.69 -0.32
CA MET A 84 -1.79 16.24 1.04
C MET A 84 -3.21 16.67 1.42
N PHE A 85 -3.86 15.89 2.28
CA PHE A 85 -5.17 16.25 2.85
C PHE A 85 -5.04 17.33 3.93
N PRO A 86 -6.04 18.22 4.08
CA PRO A 86 -6.04 19.26 5.10
C PRO A 86 -6.03 18.64 6.50
N THR A 87 -5.26 19.25 7.40
CA THR A 87 -5.01 18.71 8.75
C THR A 87 -5.51 19.64 9.84
N THR A 88 -5.94 19.07 10.97
CA THR A 88 -6.44 19.86 12.11
C THR A 88 -5.30 20.44 12.96
N ASN A 89 -5.56 21.58 13.61
CA ASN A 89 -4.57 22.30 14.43
C ASN A 89 -4.02 21.44 15.60
N ASN A 90 -4.83 20.51 16.11
CA ASN A 90 -4.44 19.56 17.16
C ASN A 90 -3.27 18.63 16.76
N MET A 91 -2.92 18.55 15.47
CA MET A 91 -1.75 17.80 15.02
C MET A 91 -0.42 18.45 15.43
N LYS A 92 -0.37 19.78 15.56
CA LYS A 92 0.86 20.50 15.95
C LYS A 92 1.32 20.11 17.36
N MET A 93 0.38 19.89 18.28
CA MET A 93 0.68 19.38 19.62
C MET A 93 1.28 17.97 19.58
N LYS A 94 0.87 17.13 18.63
CA LYS A 94 1.37 15.75 18.48
C LYS A 94 2.79 15.69 17.93
N TRP A 95 3.32 16.75 17.30
CA TRP A 95 4.70 16.81 16.83
C TRP A 95 5.72 16.89 17.97
N GLN A 96 5.31 17.48 19.09
CA GLN A 96 6.18 17.69 20.24
C GLN A 96 6.48 16.39 21.00
N PHE A 97 5.60 15.38 20.87
CA PHE A 97 5.75 14.11 21.55
C PHE A 97 6.45 13.07 20.67
N LYS A 98 7.56 12.53 21.14
CA LYS A 98 8.18 11.35 20.53
C LYS A 98 7.23 10.16 20.59
N PRO A 99 7.10 9.36 19.51
CA PRO A 99 6.27 8.17 19.55
C PRO A 99 6.84 7.17 20.56
N PRO A 100 6.05 6.71 21.56
CA PRO A 100 6.54 5.76 22.56
C PRO A 100 6.61 4.32 22.04
N LYS A 101 6.08 4.05 20.84
CA LYS A 101 5.98 2.69 20.30
C LYS A 101 7.26 2.30 19.58
N LYS A 102 8.00 1.35 20.16
CA LYS A 102 9.08 0.65 19.46
C LYS A 102 8.45 -0.20 18.34
N MET A 103 8.77 0.11 17.10
CA MET A 103 8.29 -0.63 15.94
C MET A 103 9.17 -1.87 15.76
N THR A 104 8.68 -3.02 16.20
CA THR A 104 9.35 -4.30 16.00
C THR A 104 9.09 -4.79 14.58
N CYS A 105 10.18 -5.01 13.82
CA CYS A 105 10.16 -5.56 12.45
C CYS A 105 9.25 -4.79 11.48
N LEU A 106 9.56 -3.52 11.24
CA LEU A 106 9.08 -2.85 10.02
C LEU A 106 9.88 -3.38 8.82
N PRO A 107 9.23 -3.88 7.77
CA PRO A 107 9.86 -4.09 6.47
C PRO A 107 10.12 -2.76 5.75
#